data_AF-A0A1Y1UW75-F1
#
_entry.id   AF-A0A1Y1UW75-F1
#
_cell.length_a   1.000
_cell.length_b   1.000
_cell.length_c   1.000
_cell.angle_alpha   90.00
_cell.angle_beta   90.00
_cell.angle_gamma   90.00
#
_symmetry.space_group_name_H-M   'P 1'
#
loop_
_entity.id
_entity.type
_entity.pdbx_description
1 polymer ?
#
loop_
_entity_poly.entity_id
_entity_poly.type
_entity_poly.pdbx_seq_one_letter_code
_entity_poly.pdbx_strand_id
1 'polypeptide(L)'
;MIKLIKILDIIKVLKRFKHNINFKLIKCKNLIENFPEFKRIKSQHLYMITPPNQCKCHHQTIFFRYPSFIKQNFQSYNITEVTIKKKEYFVSSVQHFVKDIKSKKGYKCIKDALNNNNVIRLYNDVDCNIYWRYSYIRKYLPAKISKHQRLNGFINGYVLSRKDLLYNNYKIMKKKFPNDFTYMPETYIFKSLKEYNVKFKDYHISKDNLWLVKPRYLYGGKGIYFLKNINEVKKGNIITKYISNPLLINNRKFDIRLYLLVTGHNPLKIYIFDEGLVRLSSEEYNLDINDLDNRFKHLTNTSINKKNRKNKKLTMSIAEAKKYIEEFYKIKFSNIWEGIKDIAIKTIISMNNIEIEKEKKYTLNSNNLFELYGMDIMVDSNFKTWLIEMNCNPSLSYFQAEEHNKIIKYKLVHDLFNIIGLVPYSHITGKALEKECYYDNSIEEAVDQSICEFLRPLGGFEQIFPTKENIKYYMKFFKTITPNNQALWDKIDKEKF
;
A
#
# COMPACT_ATOMS: atom_id res chain seq x y z
N MET A 1 -24.99 -38.44 -25.94
CA MET A 1 -24.40 -37.16 -26.44
C MET A 1 -24.21 -36.06 -25.39
N ILE A 2 -24.91 -36.04 -24.25
CA ILE A 2 -24.80 -34.96 -23.23
C ILE A 2 -23.68 -35.19 -22.18
N LYS A 3 -23.07 -36.39 -22.12
CA LYS A 3 -21.93 -36.68 -21.23
C LYS A 3 -20.54 -36.43 -21.83
N LEU A 4 -20.39 -36.32 -23.16
CA LEU A 4 -19.09 -36.04 -23.80
C LEU A 4 -18.72 -34.54 -23.81
N ILE A 5 -19.71 -33.65 -23.76
CA ILE A 5 -19.50 -32.19 -23.84
C ILE A 5 -18.87 -31.65 -22.54
N LYS A 6 -19.15 -32.26 -21.37
CA LYS A 6 -18.56 -31.83 -20.09
C LYS A 6 -17.07 -32.18 -19.94
N ILE A 7 -16.58 -33.21 -20.64
CA ILE A 7 -15.15 -33.60 -20.56
C ILE A 7 -14.29 -32.69 -21.45
N LEU A 8 -14.82 -32.24 -22.60
CA LEU A 8 -14.10 -31.31 -23.49
C LEU A 8 -13.96 -29.90 -22.90
N ASP A 9 -14.92 -29.43 -22.10
CA ASP A 9 -14.81 -28.15 -21.39
C ASP A 9 -13.86 -28.23 -20.18
N ILE A 10 -13.78 -29.36 -19.49
CA ILE A 10 -12.78 -29.57 -18.42
C ILE A 10 -11.37 -29.65 -19.02
N ILE A 11 -11.19 -30.25 -20.20
CA ILE A 11 -9.90 -30.27 -20.91
C ILE A 11 -9.53 -28.88 -21.47
N LYS A 12 -10.50 -28.04 -21.90
CA LYS A 12 -10.24 -26.64 -22.28
C LYS A 12 -9.91 -25.73 -21.09
N VAL A 13 -10.47 -26.01 -19.92
CA VAL A 13 -10.13 -25.29 -18.67
C VAL A 13 -8.77 -25.76 -18.12
N LEU A 14 -8.43 -27.04 -18.24
CA LEU A 14 -7.12 -27.58 -17.82
C LEU A 14 -5.99 -27.27 -18.80
N LYS A 15 -6.26 -27.08 -20.10
CA LYS A 15 -5.26 -26.60 -21.08
C LYS A 15 -4.91 -25.11 -20.94
N ARG A 16 -5.66 -24.33 -20.14
CA ARG A 16 -5.33 -22.93 -19.80
C ARG A 16 -4.30 -22.78 -18.66
N PHE A 17 -3.81 -23.89 -18.09
CA PHE A 17 -2.88 -23.89 -16.96
C PHE A 17 -1.48 -24.46 -17.26
N LYS A 18 -1.06 -24.47 -18.54
CA LYS A 18 0.35 -24.66 -18.92
C LYS A 18 0.82 -23.55 -19.85
N HIS A 19 1.00 -22.35 -19.30
CA HIS A 19 2.08 -21.51 -19.79
C HIS A 19 3.31 -21.80 -18.93
N ASN A 20 3.93 -22.96 -19.19
CA ASN A 20 5.36 -23.08 -19.02
C ASN A 20 5.98 -22.17 -20.08
N ILE A 21 6.12 -20.88 -19.75
CA ILE A 21 7.18 -20.10 -20.38
C ILE A 21 8.46 -20.68 -19.81
N ASN A 22 9.02 -21.65 -20.53
CA ASN A 22 10.40 -22.05 -20.35
C ASN A 22 11.24 -20.77 -20.47
N PHE A 23 11.75 -20.28 -19.35
CA PHE A 23 12.87 -19.36 -19.40
C PHE A 23 13.99 -20.13 -20.12
N LYS A 24 14.27 -19.75 -21.37
CA LYS A 24 15.63 -19.87 -21.87
C LYS A 24 16.46 -19.04 -20.88
N LEU A 25 17.27 -19.69 -20.05
CA LEU A 25 18.44 -19.08 -19.45
C LEU A 25 19.04 -18.16 -20.51
N ILE A 26 19.12 -16.86 -20.21
CA ILE A 26 19.64 -15.86 -21.14
C ILE A 26 21.05 -16.33 -21.50
N LYS A 27 21.22 -16.90 -22.70
CA LYS A 27 22.55 -17.25 -23.21
C LYS A 27 23.31 -15.92 -23.27
N CYS A 28 24.51 -15.85 -22.68
CA CYS A 28 25.34 -14.65 -22.55
C CYS A 28 25.49 -13.79 -23.81
N LYS A 29 25.25 -14.34 -25.01
CA LYS A 29 25.40 -13.65 -26.29
C LYS A 29 24.38 -12.53 -26.56
N ASN A 30 23.29 -12.41 -25.79
CA ASN A 30 22.17 -11.51 -26.14
C ASN A 30 21.81 -10.47 -25.05
N LEU A 31 22.71 -10.11 -24.11
CA LEU A 31 22.39 -9.12 -23.06
C LEU A 31 21.87 -7.80 -23.66
N ILE A 32 22.58 -7.22 -24.64
CA ILE A 32 22.17 -5.95 -25.26
C ILE A 32 20.88 -6.08 -26.09
N GLU A 33 20.58 -7.26 -26.62
CA GLU A 33 19.32 -7.48 -27.34
C GLU A 33 18.13 -7.52 -26.36
N ASN A 34 18.32 -8.09 -25.18
CA ASN A 34 17.31 -8.09 -24.12
C ASN A 34 17.21 -6.74 -23.42
N PHE A 35 18.31 -5.97 -23.36
CA PHE A 35 18.39 -4.66 -22.73
C PHE A 35 18.92 -3.58 -23.68
N PRO A 36 18.14 -3.16 -24.70
CA PRO A 36 18.55 -2.11 -25.63
C PRO A 36 18.96 -0.81 -24.94
N GLU A 37 18.33 -0.49 -23.80
CA GLU A 37 18.60 0.69 -22.97
C GLU A 37 20.04 0.70 -22.42
N PHE A 38 20.63 -0.48 -22.19
CA PHE A 38 22.00 -0.59 -21.70
C PHE A 38 23.04 -0.30 -22.79
N LYS A 39 22.66 -0.29 -24.08
CA LYS A 39 23.61 -0.19 -25.20
C LYS A 39 24.50 1.06 -25.11
N ARG A 40 23.91 2.22 -24.81
CA ARG A 40 24.60 3.52 -24.81
C ARG A 40 25.22 3.91 -23.46
N ILE A 41 24.94 3.16 -22.41
CA ILE A 41 25.41 3.45 -21.05
C ILE A 41 26.76 2.75 -20.85
N LYS A 42 27.83 3.52 -20.60
CA LYS A 42 29.19 2.98 -20.35
C LYS A 42 29.36 2.50 -18.92
N SER A 43 28.79 3.24 -17.97
CA SER A 43 28.79 2.94 -16.54
C SER A 43 27.52 3.48 -15.88
N GLN A 44 27.15 2.89 -14.74
CA GLN A 44 26.06 3.35 -13.88
C GLN A 44 26.64 3.76 -12.53
N HIS A 45 26.35 4.99 -12.11
CA HIS A 45 26.81 5.56 -10.85
C HIS A 45 25.68 5.48 -9.82
N LEU A 46 25.90 4.81 -8.69
CA LEU A 46 24.89 4.61 -7.65
C LEU A 46 25.43 5.08 -6.31
N TYR A 47 24.58 5.72 -5.51
CA TYR A 47 24.85 5.90 -4.08
C TYR A 47 24.38 4.65 -3.38
N MET A 48 25.27 4.00 -2.65
CA MET A 48 25.05 2.72 -2.02
C MET A 48 25.21 2.90 -0.51
N ILE A 49 24.31 2.34 0.29
CA ILE A 49 24.42 2.32 1.74
C ILE A 49 24.98 0.96 2.19
N THR A 50 26.00 1.02 3.03
CA THR A 50 26.57 -0.18 3.67
C THR A 50 25.66 -0.64 4.80
N PRO A 51 25.27 -1.93 4.83
CA PRO A 51 24.47 -2.44 5.94
C PRO A 51 25.25 -2.35 7.25
N PRO A 52 24.59 -2.07 8.40
CA PRO A 52 25.24 -2.11 9.71
C PRO A 52 25.75 -3.52 10.06
N ASN A 53 26.71 -3.60 11.00
CA ASN A 53 27.34 -4.87 11.41
C ASN A 53 26.36 -5.90 12.00
N GLN A 54 25.16 -5.47 12.42
CA GLN A 54 24.08 -6.34 12.87
C GLN A 54 23.50 -7.22 11.74
N CYS A 55 23.70 -6.83 10.48
CA CYS A 55 23.33 -7.62 9.31
C CYS A 55 24.33 -8.74 9.06
N LYS A 56 23.84 -9.97 8.92
CA LYS A 56 24.65 -11.10 8.43
C LYS A 56 25.02 -10.90 6.96
N CYS A 57 24.13 -10.30 6.17
CA CYS A 57 24.41 -10.00 4.78
C CYS A 57 25.14 -8.67 4.59
N HIS A 58 26.26 -8.72 3.89
CA HIS A 58 27.11 -7.56 3.59
C HIS A 58 26.66 -6.76 2.36
N HIS A 59 25.55 -7.13 1.71
CA HIS A 59 25.09 -6.46 0.49
C HIS A 59 24.73 -5.01 0.74
N GLN A 60 25.39 -4.11 0.00
CA GLN A 60 24.97 -2.73 -0.08
C GLN A 60 23.65 -2.61 -0.85
N THR A 61 22.80 -1.67 -0.43
CA THR A 61 21.58 -1.30 -1.15
C THR A 61 21.66 0.11 -1.72
N ILE A 62 20.94 0.39 -2.80
CA ILE A 62 20.88 1.76 -3.34
C ILE A 62 20.24 2.69 -2.32
N PHE A 63 20.90 3.81 -2.07
CA PHE A 63 20.37 4.92 -1.30
C PHE A 63 19.77 5.99 -2.23
N PHE A 64 18.44 6.11 -2.17
CA PHE A 64 17.64 7.06 -2.91
C PHE A 64 17.69 8.42 -2.22
N ARG A 65 18.51 9.32 -2.78
CA ARG A 65 18.60 10.71 -2.34
C ARG A 65 17.41 11.50 -2.83
N TYR A 66 16.88 12.36 -1.96
CA TYR A 66 15.87 13.32 -2.35
C TYR A 66 16.38 14.25 -3.46
N PRO A 67 15.47 14.80 -4.28
CA PRO A 67 15.82 15.86 -5.21
C PRO A 67 16.40 17.07 -4.47
N SER A 68 17.26 17.85 -5.15
CA SER A 68 17.97 19.01 -4.57
C SER A 68 17.08 20.07 -3.94
N PHE A 69 15.80 20.17 -4.33
CA PHE A 69 14.84 21.11 -3.74
C PHE A 69 14.29 20.66 -2.37
N ILE A 70 14.62 19.45 -1.91
CA ILE A 70 14.24 18.93 -0.58
C ILE A 70 15.51 18.76 0.23
N LYS A 71 15.59 19.43 1.39
CA LYS A 71 16.70 19.25 2.32
C LYS A 71 16.72 17.81 2.85
N GLN A 72 17.89 17.19 2.85
CA GLN A 72 18.14 15.88 3.44
C GLN A 72 19.46 15.95 4.20
N ASN A 73 19.46 15.46 5.45
CA ASN A 73 20.70 15.30 6.20
C ASN A 73 21.26 13.91 5.94
N PHE A 74 22.42 13.83 5.28
CA PHE A 74 23.07 12.58 4.90
C PHE A 74 24.11 12.09 5.91
N GLN A 75 24.50 12.93 6.88
CA GLN A 75 25.69 12.71 7.71
C GLN A 75 25.60 11.48 8.62
N SER A 76 24.40 10.91 8.82
CA SER A 76 24.17 9.75 9.69
C SER A 76 24.35 8.39 9.00
N TYR A 77 24.54 8.34 7.68
CA TYR A 77 24.54 7.07 6.94
C TYR A 77 25.88 6.81 6.25
N ASN A 78 26.34 5.55 6.30
CA ASN A 78 27.53 5.10 5.59
C ASN A 78 27.23 4.92 4.09
N ILE A 79 27.24 6.04 3.36
CA ILE A 79 26.92 6.10 1.93
C ILE A 79 28.22 6.22 1.12
N THR A 80 28.38 5.32 0.16
CA THR A 80 29.50 5.30 -0.79
C THR A 80 29.00 5.44 -2.22
N GLU A 81 29.75 6.13 -3.08
CA GLU A 81 29.48 6.16 -4.50
C GLU A 81 30.14 4.97 -5.20
N VAL A 82 29.34 4.16 -5.91
CA VAL A 82 29.79 2.96 -6.61
C VAL A 82 29.56 3.12 -8.11
N THR A 83 30.61 2.85 -8.89
CA THR A 83 30.53 2.87 -10.37
C THR A 83 30.50 1.45 -10.92
N ILE A 84 29.36 1.04 -11.45
CA ILE A 84 29.19 -0.26 -12.12
C ILE A 84 29.53 -0.09 -13.60
N LYS A 85 30.55 -0.82 -14.10
CA LYS A 85 30.93 -0.85 -15.53
C LYS A 85 30.38 -2.08 -16.27
N LYS A 86 30.17 -3.19 -15.56
CA LYS A 86 29.65 -4.44 -16.13
C LYS A 86 28.12 -4.34 -16.26
N LYS A 87 27.65 -4.27 -17.51
CA LYS A 87 26.22 -4.06 -17.85
C LYS A 87 25.28 -5.12 -17.31
N GLU A 88 25.77 -6.33 -17.06
CA GLU A 88 24.94 -7.38 -16.46
C GLU A 88 24.45 -7.01 -15.05
N TYR A 89 25.14 -6.13 -14.32
CA TYR A 89 24.78 -5.69 -12.97
C TYR A 89 24.04 -4.34 -12.94
N PHE A 90 23.67 -3.78 -14.10
CA PHE A 90 23.00 -2.50 -14.17
C PHE A 90 21.63 -2.55 -13.52
N VAL A 91 21.38 -1.68 -12.55
CA VAL A 91 20.11 -1.64 -11.83
C VAL A 91 19.04 -1.00 -12.70
N SER A 92 17.93 -1.71 -12.84
CA SER A 92 16.86 -1.34 -13.76
C SER A 92 15.46 -1.51 -13.18
N SER A 93 14.50 -0.82 -13.80
CA SER A 93 13.10 -0.81 -13.39
C SER A 93 12.15 -0.95 -14.57
N VAL A 94 11.22 -1.89 -14.47
CA VAL A 94 10.05 -1.99 -15.34
C VAL A 94 8.88 -1.23 -14.71
N GLN A 95 8.26 -0.32 -15.47
CA GLN A 95 7.19 0.56 -14.98
C GLN A 95 5.91 0.42 -15.82
N HIS A 96 4.90 -0.28 -15.30
CA HIS A 96 3.59 -0.46 -15.92
C HIS A 96 2.57 0.51 -15.30
N PHE A 97 2.60 1.79 -15.67
CA PHE A 97 1.61 2.76 -15.17
C PHE A 97 0.25 2.68 -15.87
N VAL A 98 0.23 2.10 -17.06
CA VAL A 98 -0.97 1.80 -17.85
C VAL A 98 -0.80 0.40 -18.46
N LYS A 99 -1.75 -0.04 -19.29
CA LYS A 99 -1.67 -1.37 -19.94
C LYS A 99 -0.44 -1.53 -20.87
N ASP A 100 0.13 -0.43 -21.33
CA ASP A 100 1.29 -0.36 -22.22
C ASP A 100 2.57 -0.01 -21.43
N ILE A 101 3.53 -0.93 -21.44
CA ILE A 101 4.86 -0.80 -20.82
C ILE A 101 5.72 0.30 -21.47
N LYS A 102 5.50 0.60 -22.76
CA LYS A 102 6.24 1.66 -23.48
C LYS A 102 5.77 3.06 -23.09
N SER A 103 4.66 3.18 -22.35
CA SER A 103 4.07 4.45 -22.01
C SER A 103 4.97 5.29 -21.10
N LYS A 104 5.29 6.52 -21.50
CA LYS A 104 6.00 7.49 -20.64
C LYS A 104 5.10 8.12 -19.55
N LYS A 105 3.79 7.82 -19.57
CA LYS A 105 2.85 8.23 -18.52
C LYS A 105 3.23 7.51 -17.22
N GLY A 106 3.01 8.17 -16.09
CA GLY A 106 3.38 7.67 -14.77
C GLY A 106 3.48 8.80 -13.77
N TYR A 107 3.49 8.46 -12.49
CA TYR A 107 3.65 9.47 -11.45
C TYR A 107 5.05 10.06 -11.50
N LYS A 108 5.13 11.39 -11.58
CA LYS A 108 6.40 12.09 -11.76
C LYS A 108 7.35 11.87 -10.58
N CYS A 109 6.87 11.81 -9.34
CA CYS A 109 7.73 11.48 -8.19
C CYS A 109 8.44 10.12 -8.31
N ILE A 110 7.78 9.08 -8.85
CA ILE A 110 8.41 7.77 -9.08
C ILE A 110 9.47 7.84 -10.18
N LYS A 111 9.11 8.44 -11.32
CA LYS A 111 10.03 8.58 -12.44
C LYS A 111 11.28 9.36 -12.04
N ASP A 112 11.08 10.47 -11.35
CA ASP A 112 12.17 11.32 -10.88
C ASP A 112 12.99 10.60 -9.80
N ALA A 113 12.37 9.86 -8.87
CA ALA A 113 13.10 9.10 -7.86
C ALA A 113 14.04 8.06 -8.48
N LEU A 114 13.56 7.31 -9.48
CA LEU A 114 14.37 6.32 -10.18
C LEU A 114 15.44 7.00 -11.05
N ASN A 115 15.07 8.02 -11.83
CA ASN A 115 15.99 8.68 -12.76
C ASN A 115 17.09 9.47 -12.03
N ASN A 116 16.75 10.23 -10.99
CA ASN A 116 17.71 11.03 -10.22
C ASN A 116 18.68 10.17 -9.41
N ASN A 117 18.33 8.90 -9.17
CA ASN A 117 19.18 7.90 -8.52
C ASN A 117 19.70 6.86 -9.54
N ASN A 118 19.75 7.23 -10.82
CA ASN A 118 20.37 6.49 -11.92
C ASN A 118 19.84 5.06 -12.13
N VAL A 119 18.63 4.73 -11.68
CA VAL A 119 17.96 3.46 -11.99
C VAL A 119 17.40 3.51 -13.41
N ILE A 120 17.84 2.57 -14.25
CA ILE A 120 17.54 2.59 -15.67
C ILE A 120 16.11 2.10 -15.90
N ARG A 121 15.26 2.93 -16.50
CA ARG A 121 13.92 2.52 -16.89
C ARG A 121 13.98 1.63 -18.13
N LEU A 122 13.29 0.49 -18.08
CA LEU A 122 13.11 -0.44 -19.19
C LEU A 122 11.72 -0.28 -19.82
N TYR A 123 11.63 -0.56 -21.12
CA TYR A 123 10.40 -0.45 -21.91
C TYR A 123 9.94 -1.79 -22.53
N ASN A 124 10.50 -2.89 -22.06
CA ASN A 124 10.18 -4.27 -22.41
C ASN A 124 10.05 -5.14 -21.14
N ASP A 125 9.28 -6.23 -21.24
CA ASP A 125 8.99 -7.11 -20.10
C ASP A 125 10.13 -8.13 -19.94
N VAL A 126 11.24 -7.67 -19.35
CA VAL A 126 12.47 -8.44 -19.13
C VAL A 126 12.85 -8.45 -17.65
N ASP A 127 13.94 -9.16 -17.33
CA ASP A 127 14.49 -9.21 -15.97
C ASP A 127 14.87 -7.80 -15.48
N CYS A 128 14.54 -7.44 -14.24
CA CYS A 128 14.90 -6.13 -13.67
C CYS A 128 14.93 -6.15 -12.14
N ASN A 129 15.49 -5.13 -11.51
CA ASN A 129 15.55 -5.06 -10.04
C ASN A 129 14.21 -4.70 -9.43
N ILE A 130 13.41 -3.86 -10.10
CA ILE A 130 12.11 -3.45 -9.58
C ILE A 130 11.02 -3.41 -10.64
N TYR A 131 9.97 -4.19 -10.37
CA TYR A 131 8.71 -4.17 -11.10
C TYR A 131 7.73 -3.23 -10.39
N TRP A 132 7.50 -2.06 -10.99
CA TRP A 132 6.46 -1.13 -10.56
C TRP A 132 5.23 -1.20 -11.46
N ARG A 133 4.15 -1.78 -10.97
CA ARG A 133 2.91 -2.06 -11.68
C ARG A 133 1.76 -1.24 -11.11
N TYR A 134 0.90 -0.79 -12.01
CA TYR A 134 -0.36 -0.12 -11.69
C TYR A 134 -1.52 -1.10 -11.52
N SER A 135 -1.45 -2.28 -12.14
CA SER A 135 -2.57 -3.23 -12.19
C SER A 135 -2.22 -4.57 -11.55
N TYR A 136 -3.13 -5.11 -10.74
CA TYR A 136 -3.11 -6.48 -10.23
C TYR A 136 -3.43 -7.54 -11.30
N ILE A 137 -3.30 -7.20 -12.59
CA ILE A 137 -3.61 -8.14 -13.67
C ILE A 137 -2.51 -9.21 -13.69
N ARG A 138 -2.93 -10.45 -13.41
CA ARG A 138 -2.08 -11.64 -13.30
C ARG A 138 -1.11 -11.88 -14.45
N LYS A 139 -1.45 -11.48 -15.68
CA LYS A 139 -0.56 -11.67 -16.85
C LYS A 139 0.77 -10.91 -16.75
N TYR A 140 0.87 -9.96 -15.83
CA TYR A 140 2.09 -9.18 -15.55
C TYR A 140 2.76 -9.59 -14.23
N LEU A 141 2.46 -10.78 -13.70
CA LEU A 141 3.26 -11.37 -12.64
C LEU A 141 4.40 -12.16 -13.29
N PRO A 142 5.67 -11.87 -12.96
CA PRO A 142 6.77 -12.72 -13.39
C PRO A 142 6.57 -14.13 -12.83
N ALA A 143 6.90 -15.15 -13.64
CA ALA A 143 6.68 -16.56 -13.25
C ALA A 143 7.60 -17.02 -12.11
N LYS A 144 8.77 -16.38 -11.98
CA LYS A 144 9.72 -16.51 -10.87
C LYS A 144 10.30 -15.14 -10.57
N ILE A 145 10.50 -14.85 -9.28
CA ILE A 145 11.14 -13.63 -8.79
C ILE A 145 12.42 -14.06 -8.09
N SER A 146 13.57 -13.54 -8.55
CA SER A 146 14.84 -13.70 -7.85
C SER A 146 14.80 -12.96 -6.52
N LYS A 147 15.57 -13.43 -5.52
CA LYS A 147 15.65 -12.80 -4.19
C LYS A 147 16.10 -11.33 -4.21
N HIS A 148 16.78 -10.90 -5.28
CA HIS A 148 17.26 -9.53 -5.48
C HIS A 148 16.25 -8.61 -6.17
N GLN A 149 15.10 -9.13 -6.58
CA GLN A 149 14.05 -8.36 -7.26
C GLN A 149 13.01 -7.87 -6.26
N ARG A 150 12.36 -6.76 -6.59
CA ARG A 150 11.25 -6.19 -5.81
C ARG A 150 10.03 -6.01 -6.71
N LEU A 151 8.87 -6.38 -6.20
CA LEU A 151 7.60 -6.29 -6.91
C LEU A 151 6.61 -5.52 -6.05
N ASN A 152 6.13 -4.39 -6.55
CA ASN A 152 4.98 -3.76 -5.91
C ASN A 152 3.70 -4.55 -6.27
N GLY A 153 2.83 -4.71 -5.28
CA GLY A 153 1.57 -5.39 -5.46
C GLY A 153 1.55 -6.80 -4.90
N PHE A 154 0.90 -6.97 -3.74
CA PHE A 154 0.50 -8.29 -3.25
C PHE A 154 -0.51 -8.93 -4.19
N ILE A 155 -0.55 -10.26 -4.25
CA ILE A 155 -1.41 -11.01 -5.16
C ILE A 155 -2.89 -10.74 -4.84
N ASN A 156 -3.24 -10.71 -3.56
CA ASN A 156 -4.57 -10.37 -3.07
C ASN A 156 -4.66 -8.96 -2.48
N GLY A 157 -3.71 -8.05 -2.75
CA GLY A 157 -3.75 -6.68 -2.19
C GLY A 157 -5.09 -5.97 -2.41
N TYR A 158 -5.75 -6.23 -3.54
CA TYR A 158 -7.08 -5.69 -3.87
C TYR A 158 -8.20 -6.06 -2.86
N VAL A 159 -8.02 -7.11 -2.06
CA VAL A 159 -8.98 -7.57 -1.03
C VAL A 159 -9.18 -6.48 0.01
N LEU A 160 -8.14 -5.73 0.36
CA LEU A 160 -8.27 -4.59 1.29
C LEU A 160 -8.81 -3.32 0.61
N SER A 161 -8.80 -3.25 -0.73
CA SER A 161 -9.20 -2.04 -1.45
C SER A 161 -10.63 -2.03 -1.97
N ARG A 162 -11.16 -3.22 -2.28
CA ARG A 162 -12.55 -3.37 -2.66
C ARG A 162 -13.43 -3.25 -1.42
N LYS A 163 -14.35 -2.29 -1.42
CA LYS A 163 -15.16 -1.93 -0.25
C LYS A 163 -15.94 -3.13 0.34
N ASP A 164 -16.48 -4.00 -0.52
CA ASP A 164 -17.18 -5.21 -0.11
C ASP A 164 -16.24 -6.28 0.48
N LEU A 165 -15.04 -6.45 -0.08
CA LEU A 165 -14.06 -7.42 0.41
C LEU A 165 -13.41 -6.96 1.72
N LEU A 166 -13.05 -5.67 1.83
CA LEU A 166 -12.51 -5.07 3.04
C LEU A 166 -13.48 -5.27 4.21
N TYR A 167 -14.76 -4.96 4.01
CA TYR A 167 -15.76 -5.12 5.07
C TYR A 167 -16.04 -6.59 5.40
N ASN A 168 -16.01 -7.50 4.41
CA ASN A 168 -16.12 -8.94 4.68
C ASN A 168 -14.99 -9.43 5.60
N ASN A 169 -13.75 -9.04 5.31
CA ASN A 169 -12.60 -9.39 6.15
C ASN A 169 -12.73 -8.82 7.56
N TYR A 170 -13.07 -7.53 7.67
CA TYR A 170 -13.35 -6.91 8.96
C TYR A 170 -14.46 -7.63 9.72
N LYS A 171 -15.56 -8.02 9.06
CA LYS A 171 -16.68 -8.72 9.69
C LYS A 171 -16.28 -10.09 10.24
N ILE A 172 -15.43 -10.83 9.52
CA ILE A 172 -14.88 -12.11 10.00
C ILE A 172 -14.08 -11.88 11.28
N MET A 173 -13.20 -10.88 11.28
CA MET A 173 -12.39 -10.54 12.45
C MET A 173 -13.23 -10.02 13.62
N LYS A 174 -14.21 -9.15 13.36
CA LYS A 174 -15.17 -8.64 14.36
C LYS A 174 -15.99 -9.76 15.00
N LYS A 175 -16.36 -10.80 14.25
CA LYS A 175 -17.06 -11.96 14.84
C LYS A 175 -16.16 -12.70 15.85
N LYS A 176 -14.86 -12.80 15.57
CA LYS A 176 -13.87 -13.49 16.43
C LYS A 176 -13.39 -12.60 17.59
N PHE A 177 -13.30 -11.29 17.37
CA PHE A 177 -12.72 -10.31 18.29
C PHE A 177 -13.62 -9.05 18.36
N PRO A 178 -14.84 -9.16 18.94
CA PRO A 178 -15.85 -8.10 18.87
C PRO A 178 -15.42 -6.79 19.55
N ASN A 179 -14.57 -6.87 20.58
CA ASN A 179 -14.08 -5.71 21.32
C ASN A 179 -12.89 -5.02 20.62
N ASP A 180 -12.11 -5.76 19.84
CA ASP A 180 -10.90 -5.23 19.20
C ASP A 180 -11.17 -4.65 17.79
N PHE A 181 -12.20 -5.16 17.09
CA PHE A 181 -12.57 -4.74 15.73
C PHE A 181 -13.86 -3.90 15.74
N THR A 182 -13.74 -2.67 16.24
CA THR A 182 -14.85 -1.71 16.39
C THR A 182 -14.67 -0.45 15.54
N TYR A 183 -13.66 -0.43 14.67
CA TYR A 183 -13.14 0.74 13.98
C TYR A 183 -13.67 0.95 12.55
N MET A 184 -14.54 0.06 12.04
CA MET A 184 -15.28 0.34 10.80
C MET A 184 -16.75 0.59 11.09
N PRO A 185 -17.37 1.57 10.42
CA PRO A 185 -18.80 1.81 10.52
C PRO A 185 -19.58 0.57 10.06
N GLU A 186 -20.71 0.34 10.72
CA GLU A 186 -21.60 -0.76 10.36
C GLU A 186 -21.94 -0.72 8.87
N THR A 187 -21.75 -1.83 8.18
CA THR A 187 -21.93 -1.92 6.74
C THR A 187 -22.70 -3.19 6.37
N TYR A 188 -23.48 -3.11 5.31
CA TYR A 188 -24.17 -4.20 4.68
C TYR A 188 -23.68 -4.33 3.24
N ILE A 189 -23.43 -5.57 2.83
CA ILE A 189 -22.99 -5.92 1.47
C ILE A 189 -24.16 -6.53 0.74
N PHE A 190 -24.38 -6.08 -0.50
CA PHE A 190 -25.53 -6.52 -1.27
C PHE A 190 -25.39 -7.99 -1.63
N LYS A 191 -26.27 -8.82 -1.07
CA LYS A 191 -26.46 -10.22 -1.50
C LYS A 191 -27.72 -10.36 -2.34
N SER A 192 -28.84 -9.84 -1.86
CA SER A 192 -30.12 -9.78 -2.56
C SER A 192 -30.92 -8.56 -2.15
N LEU A 193 -31.84 -8.11 -3.02
CA LEU A 193 -32.76 -7.02 -2.68
C LEU A 193 -33.72 -7.44 -1.55
N LYS A 194 -34.11 -8.72 -1.48
CA LYS A 194 -34.98 -9.25 -0.42
C LYS A 194 -34.34 -9.10 0.98
N GLU A 195 -33.07 -9.43 1.15
CA GLU A 195 -32.36 -9.28 2.44
C GLU A 195 -32.26 -7.81 2.86
N TYR A 196 -32.00 -6.93 1.90
CA TYR A 196 -31.98 -5.48 2.13
C TYR A 196 -33.36 -4.93 2.49
N ASN A 197 -34.42 -5.33 1.78
CA ASN A 197 -35.79 -4.93 2.08
C ASN A 197 -36.23 -5.41 3.46
N VAL A 198 -35.84 -6.62 3.88
CA VAL A 198 -36.11 -7.09 5.24
C VAL A 198 -35.34 -6.26 6.27
N LYS A 199 -34.06 -5.99 6.02
CA LYS A 199 -33.20 -5.29 6.98
C LYS A 199 -33.54 -3.80 7.14
N PHE A 200 -33.95 -3.15 6.06
CA PHE A 200 -34.28 -1.72 6.01
C PHE A 200 -35.78 -1.49 5.82
N LYS A 201 -36.64 -2.46 6.19
CA LYS A 201 -38.10 -2.37 6.03
C LYS A 201 -38.68 -1.13 6.70
N ASP A 202 -38.28 -0.91 7.95
CA ASP A 202 -38.78 0.19 8.80
C ASP A 202 -37.78 1.36 8.85
N TYR A 203 -36.84 1.39 7.89
CA TYR A 203 -35.85 2.46 7.81
C TYR A 203 -36.51 3.77 7.38
N HIS A 204 -36.30 4.79 8.19
CA HIS A 204 -36.60 6.18 7.87
C HIS A 204 -35.38 7.04 8.22
N ILE A 205 -35.25 8.15 7.51
CA ILE A 205 -34.15 9.09 7.69
C ILE A 205 -34.38 9.85 9.00
N SER A 206 -33.38 9.86 9.87
CA SER A 206 -33.32 10.73 11.05
C SER A 206 -31.87 11.14 11.30
N LYS A 207 -31.63 12.16 12.15
CA LYS A 207 -30.26 12.63 12.45
C LYS A 207 -29.38 11.52 13.05
N ASP A 208 -29.99 10.60 13.80
CA ASP A 208 -29.31 9.46 14.44
C ASP A 208 -29.30 8.20 13.55
N ASN A 209 -30.05 8.21 12.45
CA ASN A 209 -30.17 7.09 11.55
C ASN A 209 -29.93 7.44 10.08
N LEU A 210 -28.68 7.78 9.78
CA LEU A 210 -28.22 8.04 8.41
C LEU A 210 -27.33 6.92 7.88
N TRP A 211 -27.54 6.54 6.62
CA TRP A 211 -26.73 5.56 5.91
C TRP A 211 -26.31 6.10 4.55
N LEU A 212 -25.12 5.68 4.09
CA LEU A 212 -24.61 5.97 2.76
C LEU A 212 -24.68 4.73 1.89
N VAL A 213 -25.14 4.91 0.66
CA VAL A 213 -24.99 3.94 -0.42
C VAL A 213 -23.68 4.22 -1.15
N LYS A 214 -22.82 3.21 -1.29
CA LYS A 214 -21.51 3.33 -1.93
C LYS A 214 -21.33 2.24 -2.99
N PRO A 215 -20.96 2.59 -4.24
CA PRO A 215 -20.62 1.59 -5.25
C PRO A 215 -19.32 0.88 -4.90
N ARG A 216 -19.28 -0.47 -4.97
CA ARG A 216 -18.10 -1.25 -4.55
C ARG A 216 -16.82 -1.03 -5.37
N TYR A 217 -16.97 -0.63 -6.64
CA TYR A 217 -15.87 -0.48 -7.60
C TYR A 217 -15.48 0.97 -7.90
N LEU A 218 -16.27 1.95 -7.43
CA LEU A 218 -15.99 3.35 -7.71
C LEU A 218 -15.14 4.00 -6.60
N TYR A 219 -14.44 5.06 -6.99
CA TYR A 219 -13.51 5.83 -6.17
C TYR A 219 -13.75 7.33 -6.37
N GLY A 220 -13.08 8.17 -5.56
CA GLY A 220 -13.18 9.63 -5.63
C GLY A 220 -14.58 10.16 -5.30
N GLY A 221 -15.31 9.42 -4.48
CA GLY A 221 -16.67 9.72 -4.04
C GLY A 221 -17.76 9.56 -5.11
N LYS A 222 -17.45 9.10 -6.33
CA LYS A 222 -18.45 8.95 -7.41
C LYS A 222 -19.55 7.96 -7.02
N GLY A 223 -20.81 8.36 -7.23
CA GLY A 223 -21.99 7.53 -6.97
C GLY A 223 -22.32 7.30 -5.49
N ILE A 224 -21.70 8.04 -4.55
CA ILE A 224 -22.08 8.01 -3.14
C ILE A 224 -23.25 8.96 -2.89
N TYR A 225 -24.28 8.47 -2.19
CA TYR A 225 -25.48 9.22 -1.81
C TYR A 225 -26.04 8.68 -0.47
N PHE A 226 -26.91 9.44 0.19
CA PHE A 226 -27.62 8.97 1.39
C PHE A 226 -28.74 8.01 1.00
N LEU A 227 -28.92 6.94 1.78
CA LEU A 227 -30.03 6.02 1.62
C LEU A 227 -31.33 6.75 2.00
N LYS A 228 -32.21 6.96 1.01
CA LYS A 228 -33.58 7.45 1.22
C LYS A 228 -34.60 6.34 1.05
N ASN A 229 -34.44 5.54 -0.01
CA ASN A 229 -35.29 4.39 -0.30
C ASN A 229 -34.43 3.16 -0.66
N ILE A 230 -34.74 2.02 -0.07
CA ILE A 230 -34.02 0.75 -0.29
C ILE A 230 -34.12 0.26 -1.74
N ASN A 231 -35.21 0.57 -2.44
CA ASN A 231 -35.43 0.16 -3.82
C ASN A 231 -34.49 0.86 -4.82
N GLU A 232 -33.87 1.98 -4.44
CA GLU A 232 -32.89 2.69 -5.26
C GLU A 232 -31.51 2.03 -5.23
N VAL A 233 -31.28 1.08 -4.32
CA VAL A 233 -29.97 0.46 -4.11
C VAL A 233 -29.68 -0.57 -5.20
N LYS A 234 -28.74 -0.23 -6.09
CA LYS A 234 -28.36 -1.09 -7.21
C LYS A 234 -27.48 -2.27 -6.77
N LYS A 235 -27.59 -3.39 -7.49
CA LYS A 235 -26.71 -4.56 -7.33
C LYS A 235 -25.24 -4.13 -7.34
N GLY A 236 -24.52 -4.49 -6.27
CA GLY A 236 -23.10 -4.16 -6.12
C GLY A 236 -22.79 -2.86 -5.39
N ASN A 237 -23.80 -2.24 -4.78
CA ASN A 237 -23.59 -1.19 -3.78
C ASN A 237 -23.49 -1.82 -2.40
N ILE A 238 -22.75 -1.17 -1.51
CA ILE A 238 -22.79 -1.43 -0.07
C ILE A 238 -23.58 -0.31 0.59
N ILE A 239 -24.17 -0.60 1.75
CA ILE A 239 -24.85 0.39 2.60
C ILE A 239 -24.04 0.51 3.88
N THR A 240 -23.52 1.70 4.20
CA THR A 240 -22.64 1.94 5.35
C THR A 240 -23.23 3.01 6.24
N LYS A 241 -23.30 2.78 7.55
CA LYS A 241 -23.76 3.76 8.54
C LYS A 241 -22.93 5.03 8.39
N TYR A 242 -23.62 6.16 8.33
CA TYR A 242 -22.98 7.46 8.27
C TYR A 242 -22.52 7.86 9.67
N ILE A 243 -21.27 8.30 9.78
CA ILE A 243 -20.75 8.89 11.01
C ILE A 243 -21.18 10.36 10.99
N SER A 244 -22.24 10.64 11.75
CA SER A 244 -22.96 11.91 11.79
C SER A 244 -22.34 12.92 12.76
N ASN A 245 -21.44 12.49 13.63
CA ASN A 245 -20.77 13.33 14.63
C ASN A 245 -19.25 13.48 14.36
N PRO A 246 -18.80 13.84 13.13
CA PRO A 246 -17.38 13.94 12.83
C PRO A 246 -16.70 15.03 13.66
N LEU A 247 -15.42 14.85 13.97
CA LEU A 247 -14.57 15.95 14.42
C LEU A 247 -14.46 16.98 13.29
N LEU A 248 -14.46 18.27 13.63
CA LEU A 248 -14.45 19.35 12.65
C LEU A 248 -13.16 20.16 12.72
N ILE A 249 -12.71 20.70 11.60
CA ILE A 249 -11.67 21.74 11.53
C ILE A 249 -12.30 22.95 10.86
N ASN A 250 -12.35 24.08 11.56
CA ASN A 250 -13.01 25.31 11.10
C ASN A 250 -14.46 25.03 10.64
N ASN A 251 -15.24 24.34 11.48
CA ASN A 251 -16.61 23.88 11.21
C ASN A 251 -16.77 23.00 9.96
N ARG A 252 -15.70 22.49 9.36
CA ARG A 252 -15.73 21.67 8.14
C ARG A 252 -15.36 20.24 8.47
N LYS A 253 -16.04 19.31 7.78
CA LYS A 253 -15.76 17.88 7.89
C LYS A 253 -14.41 17.58 7.23
N PHE A 254 -13.65 16.65 7.79
CA PHE A 254 -12.40 16.21 7.19
C PHE A 254 -12.19 14.70 7.26
N ASP A 255 -11.27 14.22 6.44
CA ASP A 255 -10.66 12.91 6.54
C ASP A 255 -9.14 13.01 6.40
N ILE A 256 -8.41 12.04 6.92
CA ILE A 256 -6.96 11.95 6.89
C ILE A 256 -6.56 10.84 5.92
N ARG A 257 -5.89 11.21 4.83
CA ARG A 257 -5.22 10.27 3.91
C ARG A 257 -3.80 10.03 4.39
N LEU A 258 -3.54 8.78 4.78
CA LEU A 258 -2.23 8.29 5.21
C LEU A 258 -1.65 7.30 4.20
N TYR A 259 -0.34 7.09 4.28
CA TYR A 259 0.37 6.11 3.46
C TYR A 259 0.91 4.99 4.34
N LEU A 260 0.57 3.75 4.00
CA LEU A 260 0.99 2.56 4.71
C LEU A 260 1.80 1.68 3.76
N LEU A 261 3.05 1.40 4.12
CA LEU A 261 3.93 0.50 3.39
C LEU A 261 3.94 -0.85 4.10
N VAL A 262 3.74 -1.92 3.33
CA VAL A 262 3.85 -3.31 3.83
C VAL A 262 4.85 -4.03 2.95
N THR A 263 5.88 -4.64 3.53
CA THR A 263 7.07 -5.22 2.84
C THR A 263 7.18 -6.74 3.05
N GLY A 264 6.04 -7.41 3.00
CA GLY A 264 5.92 -8.86 3.14
C GLY A 264 4.86 -9.23 4.16
N HIS A 265 4.30 -10.45 4.04
CA HIS A 265 3.39 -11.03 5.03
C HIS A 265 4.04 -12.19 5.81
N ASN A 266 5.20 -12.68 5.36
CA ASN A 266 5.93 -13.81 5.94
C ASN A 266 7.47 -13.58 5.91
N PRO A 267 8.02 -12.78 6.84
CA PRO A 267 7.35 -12.16 7.98
C PRO A 267 6.57 -10.88 7.62
N LEU A 268 5.57 -10.56 8.43
CA LEU A 268 4.74 -9.36 8.25
C LEU A 268 5.46 -8.13 8.77
N LYS A 269 5.61 -7.10 7.92
CA LYS A 269 6.26 -5.83 8.25
C LYS A 269 5.40 -4.67 7.76
N ILE A 270 5.13 -3.71 8.63
CA ILE A 270 4.19 -2.61 8.39
C ILE A 270 4.81 -1.30 8.85
N TYR A 271 4.79 -0.30 7.97
CA TYR A 271 5.29 1.05 8.22
C TYR A 271 4.24 2.08 7.86
N ILE A 272 4.08 3.10 8.70
CA ILE A 272 3.22 4.26 8.39
C ILE A 272 4.10 5.46 8.08
N PHE A 273 3.75 6.23 7.04
CA PHE A 273 4.41 7.50 6.77
C PHE A 273 3.85 8.56 7.71
N ASP A 274 4.72 9.28 8.39
CA ASP A 274 4.40 10.32 9.38
C ASP A 274 3.63 11.51 8.81
N GLU A 275 3.77 11.73 7.50
CA GLU A 275 3.07 12.75 6.74
C GLU A 275 1.90 12.19 5.92
N GLY A 276 0.93 13.07 5.64
CA GLY A 276 -0.28 12.71 4.89
C GLY A 276 -1.06 13.92 4.42
N LEU A 277 -2.29 13.69 3.98
CA LEU A 277 -3.17 14.75 3.47
C LEU A 277 -4.47 14.78 4.25
N VAL A 278 -4.70 15.86 4.98
CA VAL A 278 -6.01 16.13 5.59
C VAL A 278 -6.88 16.83 4.55
N ARG A 279 -8.01 16.22 4.20
CA ARG A 279 -8.91 16.69 3.13
C ARG A 279 -10.18 17.24 3.74
N LEU A 280 -10.49 18.50 3.45
CA LEU A 280 -11.62 19.25 4.01
C LEU A 280 -12.80 19.28 3.02
N SER A 281 -14.02 19.14 3.54
CA SER A 281 -15.27 19.47 2.83
C SER A 281 -15.26 20.94 2.46
N SER A 282 -15.72 21.38 1.29
CA SER A 282 -15.67 22.80 0.89
C SER A 282 -16.68 23.68 1.65
N GLU A 283 -17.71 23.08 2.22
CA GLU A 283 -18.73 23.76 3.03
C GLU A 283 -18.70 23.32 4.48
N GLU A 284 -19.26 24.17 5.34
CA GLU A 284 -19.40 23.90 6.77
C GLU A 284 -20.36 22.73 6.98
N TYR A 285 -20.06 21.94 7.99
CA TYR A 285 -20.77 20.74 8.31
C TYR A 285 -22.00 21.07 9.15
N ASN A 286 -23.15 20.59 8.70
CA ASN A 286 -24.35 20.47 9.51
C ASN A 286 -25.11 19.21 9.10
N LEU A 287 -25.99 18.74 10.00
CA LEU A 287 -26.90 17.63 9.76
C LEU A 287 -28.32 18.15 9.50
N ASP A 288 -28.48 18.95 8.46
CA ASP A 288 -29.81 19.26 7.94
C ASP A 288 -30.31 18.11 7.06
N ILE A 289 -31.37 17.44 7.49
CA ILE A 289 -31.99 16.31 6.78
C ILE A 289 -32.55 16.76 5.42
N ASN A 290 -32.94 18.03 5.30
CA ASN A 290 -33.48 18.59 4.06
C ASN A 290 -32.38 18.90 3.02
N ASP A 291 -31.10 18.91 3.43
CA ASP A 291 -29.95 19.23 2.58
C ASP A 291 -28.89 18.11 2.58
N LEU A 292 -29.33 16.85 2.68
CA LEU A 292 -28.44 15.68 2.59
C LEU A 292 -27.81 15.50 1.21
N ASP A 293 -28.42 16.06 0.16
CA ASP A 293 -27.90 16.00 -1.21
C ASP A 293 -26.74 16.97 -1.44
N ASN A 294 -26.45 17.88 -0.50
CA ASN A 294 -25.27 18.71 -0.56
C ASN A 294 -24.00 17.91 -0.22
N ARG A 295 -23.36 17.43 -1.28
CA ARG A 295 -22.16 16.61 -1.20
C ARG A 295 -20.92 17.38 -0.74
N PHE A 296 -20.95 18.71 -0.79
CA PHE A 296 -19.81 19.58 -0.48
C PHE A 296 -19.55 19.77 1.01
N LYS A 297 -20.52 19.39 1.86
CA LYS A 297 -20.36 19.31 3.33
C LYS A 297 -20.22 17.88 3.85
N HIS A 298 -20.79 16.89 3.14
CA HIS A 298 -20.81 15.50 3.62
C HIS A 298 -19.67 14.61 3.10
N LEU A 299 -19.08 14.95 1.95
CA LEU A 299 -17.94 14.24 1.35
C LEU A 299 -16.71 15.13 1.32
N THR A 300 -15.54 14.53 1.55
CA THR A 300 -14.25 15.22 1.70
C THR A 300 -13.33 15.02 0.50
N ASN A 301 -13.72 14.18 -0.47
CA ASN A 301 -12.91 13.92 -1.66
C ASN A 301 -12.62 15.23 -2.41
N THR A 302 -11.34 15.51 -2.65
CA THR A 302 -10.88 16.70 -3.37
C THR A 302 -11.46 16.79 -4.79
N SER A 303 -11.70 15.65 -5.46
CA SER A 303 -12.34 15.60 -6.79
C SER A 303 -13.79 16.09 -6.81
N ILE A 304 -14.47 16.08 -5.65
CA ILE A 304 -15.81 16.63 -5.48
C ILE A 304 -15.67 18.09 -5.08
N ASN A 305 -14.94 18.36 -3.99
CA ASN A 305 -14.88 19.70 -3.41
C ASN A 305 -14.19 20.76 -4.29
N LYS A 306 -13.27 20.38 -5.18
CA LYS A 306 -12.70 21.31 -6.19
C LYS A 306 -13.75 21.84 -7.18
N LYS A 307 -14.91 21.20 -7.31
CA LYS A 307 -16.02 21.68 -8.16
C LYS A 307 -16.83 22.78 -7.50
N ASN A 308 -16.76 22.90 -6.18
CA ASN A 308 -17.35 24.03 -5.48
C ASN A 308 -16.43 25.23 -5.68
N ARG A 309 -16.85 26.20 -6.48
CA ARG A 309 -16.03 27.35 -6.94
C ARG A 309 -15.66 28.35 -5.82
N LYS A 310 -16.01 28.07 -4.56
CA LYS A 310 -15.59 28.85 -3.41
C LYS A 310 -14.09 28.66 -3.19
N ASN A 311 -13.29 29.73 -3.30
CA ASN A 311 -11.85 29.73 -3.06
C ASN A 311 -11.56 29.42 -1.57
N LYS A 312 -11.53 28.14 -1.21
CA LYS A 312 -11.21 27.66 0.13
C LYS A 312 -10.07 26.65 0.07
N LYS A 313 -9.19 26.68 1.09
CA LYS A 313 -8.20 25.62 1.31
C LYS A 313 -8.92 24.28 1.52
N LEU A 314 -8.68 23.32 0.63
CA LEU A 314 -9.32 21.98 0.63
C LEU A 314 -8.42 20.89 1.21
N THR A 315 -7.14 21.20 1.37
CA THR A 315 -6.13 20.28 1.88
C THR A 315 -5.26 20.97 2.89
N MET A 316 -4.81 20.26 3.90
CA MET A 316 -3.80 20.72 4.86
C MET A 316 -2.88 19.57 5.25
N SER A 317 -1.71 19.90 5.78
CA SER A 317 -0.76 18.93 6.32
C SER A 317 -1.26 18.30 7.62
N ILE A 318 -0.68 17.15 8.00
CA ILE A 318 -0.94 16.55 9.31
C ILE A 318 -0.45 17.45 10.42
N ALA A 319 0.70 18.11 10.26
CA ALA A 319 1.23 19.05 11.24
C ALA A 319 0.26 20.21 11.54
N GLU A 320 -0.34 20.81 10.52
CA GLU A 320 -1.36 21.86 10.70
C GLU A 320 -2.62 21.34 11.41
N ALA A 321 -3.10 20.15 11.02
CA ALA A 321 -4.27 19.55 11.65
C ALA A 321 -4.01 19.13 13.10
N LYS A 322 -2.83 18.58 13.38
CA LYS A 322 -2.36 18.27 14.74
C LYS A 322 -2.39 19.53 15.59
N LYS A 323 -1.73 20.61 15.15
CA LYS A 323 -1.69 21.88 15.88
C LYS A 323 -3.11 22.37 16.18
N TYR A 324 -3.98 22.40 15.18
CA TYR A 324 -5.38 22.82 15.35
C TYR A 324 -6.12 21.95 16.38
N ILE A 325 -5.99 20.62 16.28
CA ILE A 325 -6.69 19.69 17.16
C ILE A 325 -6.22 19.84 18.61
N GLU A 326 -4.92 19.95 18.83
CA GLU A 326 -4.34 20.08 20.17
C GLU A 326 -4.69 21.44 20.80
N GLU A 327 -4.67 22.52 20.03
CA GLU A 327 -4.97 23.88 20.52
C GLU A 327 -6.46 24.10 20.77
N PHE A 328 -7.33 23.64 19.86
CA PHE A 328 -8.78 23.89 19.93
C PHE A 328 -9.52 22.88 20.80
N TYR A 329 -9.25 21.58 20.64
CA TYR A 329 -9.95 20.52 21.38
C TYR A 329 -9.24 20.12 22.69
N LYS A 330 -8.04 20.65 22.96
CA LYS A 330 -7.26 20.39 24.18
C LYS A 330 -6.98 18.90 24.42
N ILE A 331 -6.81 18.12 23.36
CA ILE A 331 -6.42 16.71 23.41
C ILE A 331 -5.04 16.50 22.81
N LYS A 332 -4.33 15.43 23.19
CA LYS A 332 -3.06 15.05 22.55
C LYS A 332 -3.33 14.29 21.24
N PHE A 333 -2.77 14.75 20.13
CA PHE A 333 -2.94 14.07 18.84
C PHE A 333 -2.35 12.65 18.83
N SER A 334 -1.39 12.37 19.72
CA SER A 334 -0.85 11.02 19.94
C SER A 334 -1.94 9.98 20.21
N ASN A 335 -3.01 10.33 20.92
CA ASN A 335 -4.10 9.39 21.22
C ASN A 335 -4.85 8.98 19.94
N ILE A 336 -5.05 9.93 19.02
CA ILE A 336 -5.63 9.66 17.69
C ILE A 336 -4.64 8.84 16.86
N TRP A 337 -3.34 9.18 16.92
CA TRP A 337 -2.29 8.49 16.16
C TRP A 337 -2.15 7.01 16.56
N GLU A 338 -2.20 6.69 17.86
CA GLU A 338 -2.20 5.30 18.33
C GLU A 338 -3.41 4.52 17.82
N GLY A 339 -4.61 5.13 17.84
CA GLY A 339 -5.80 4.53 17.25
C GLY A 339 -5.67 4.30 15.74
N ILE A 340 -4.95 5.16 15.03
CA ILE A 340 -4.65 5.01 13.60
C ILE A 340 -3.70 3.84 13.35
N LYS A 341 -2.61 3.73 14.14
CA LYS A 341 -1.66 2.61 14.04
C LYS A 341 -2.35 1.27 14.32
N ASP A 342 -3.19 1.23 15.34
CA ASP A 342 -3.95 0.02 15.68
C ASP A 342 -4.88 -0.44 14.55
N ILE A 343 -5.62 0.50 13.96
CA ILE A 343 -6.45 0.24 12.77
C ILE A 343 -5.62 -0.31 11.62
N ALA A 344 -4.46 0.29 11.34
CA ALA A 344 -3.59 -0.11 10.24
C ALA A 344 -3.13 -1.57 10.43
N ILE A 345 -2.58 -1.89 11.60
CA ILE A 345 -2.05 -3.22 11.93
C ILE A 345 -3.17 -4.28 11.85
N LYS A 346 -4.30 -4.07 12.53
CA LYS A 346 -5.45 -5.00 12.52
C LYS A 346 -6.00 -5.22 11.11
N THR A 347 -6.05 -4.17 10.30
CA THR A 347 -6.54 -4.26 8.92
C THR A 347 -5.62 -5.10 8.04
N ILE A 348 -4.31 -4.92 8.14
CA ILE A 348 -3.34 -5.73 7.38
C ILE A 348 -3.34 -7.20 7.85
N ILE A 349 -3.39 -7.45 9.16
CA ILE A 349 -3.46 -8.81 9.72
C ILE A 349 -4.70 -9.56 9.19
N SER A 350 -5.82 -8.88 8.98
CA SER A 350 -7.05 -9.50 8.43
C SER A 350 -6.86 -10.14 7.04
N MET A 351 -5.84 -9.73 6.27
CA MET A 351 -5.49 -10.32 4.98
C MET A 351 -4.32 -11.31 5.06
N ASN A 352 -3.53 -11.29 6.12
CA ASN A 352 -2.23 -11.97 6.21
C ASN A 352 -2.25 -13.44 5.76
N ASN A 353 -3.13 -14.26 6.34
CA ASN A 353 -3.20 -15.69 5.99
C ASN A 353 -3.63 -15.92 4.53
N ILE A 354 -4.57 -15.10 4.02
CA ILE A 354 -5.09 -15.23 2.65
C ILE A 354 -3.98 -14.91 1.63
N GLU A 355 -3.13 -13.94 1.94
CA GLU A 355 -1.99 -13.59 1.09
C GLU A 355 -0.91 -14.68 1.13
N ILE A 356 -0.50 -15.15 2.31
CA ILE A 356 0.53 -16.20 2.45
C ILE A 356 0.12 -17.49 1.72
N GLU A 357 -1.13 -17.94 1.86
CA GLU A 357 -1.62 -19.12 1.13
C GLU A 357 -1.58 -18.92 -0.40
N LYS A 358 -1.76 -17.67 -0.85
CA LYS A 358 -1.67 -17.34 -2.27
C LYS A 358 -0.23 -17.31 -2.72
N GLU A 359 0.67 -16.63 -2.01
CA GLU A 359 2.11 -16.57 -2.31
C GLU A 359 2.72 -17.97 -2.45
N LYS A 360 2.40 -18.90 -1.53
CA LYS A 360 2.84 -20.30 -1.60
C LYS A 360 2.45 -20.99 -2.92
N LYS A 361 1.25 -20.73 -3.43
CA LYS A 361 0.77 -21.29 -4.72
C LYS A 361 1.53 -20.75 -5.92
N TYR A 362 2.17 -19.59 -5.80
CA TYR A 362 2.97 -18.97 -6.85
C TYR A 362 4.48 -19.05 -6.58
N THR A 363 4.91 -19.75 -5.53
CA THR A 363 6.31 -19.86 -5.12
C THR A 363 7.01 -18.50 -4.98
N LEU A 364 6.26 -17.49 -4.53
CA LEU A 364 6.82 -16.15 -4.28
C LEU A 364 7.36 -16.07 -2.85
N ASN A 365 8.47 -15.38 -2.69
CA ASN A 365 8.99 -15.03 -1.37
C ASN A 365 8.41 -13.68 -0.94
N SER A 366 7.81 -13.64 0.25
CA SER A 366 7.18 -12.45 0.85
C SER A 366 8.10 -11.23 0.87
N ASN A 367 9.40 -11.41 1.14
CA ASN A 367 10.36 -10.30 1.22
C ASN A 367 10.64 -9.63 -0.14
N ASN A 368 10.22 -10.25 -1.25
CA ASN A 368 10.30 -9.64 -2.57
C ASN A 368 9.09 -8.78 -2.90
N LEU A 369 8.01 -8.88 -2.12
CA LEU A 369 6.75 -8.20 -2.35
C LEU A 369 6.62 -7.01 -1.42
N PHE A 370 6.11 -5.90 -1.95
CA PHE A 370 5.70 -4.77 -1.12
C PHE A 370 4.45 -4.12 -1.68
N GLU A 371 3.75 -3.35 -0.86
CA GLU A 371 2.58 -2.59 -1.28
C GLU A 371 2.52 -1.27 -0.54
N LEU A 372 2.25 -0.20 -1.31
CA LEU A 372 1.93 1.10 -0.77
C LEU A 372 0.42 1.29 -0.81
N TYR A 373 -0.20 1.34 0.36
CA TYR A 373 -1.63 1.60 0.51
C TYR A 373 -1.88 3.07 0.86
N GLY A 374 -2.99 3.61 0.38
CA GLY A 374 -3.58 4.84 0.92
C GLY A 374 -4.71 4.50 1.89
N MET A 375 -4.56 4.90 3.15
CA MET A 375 -5.56 4.66 4.19
C MET A 375 -6.37 5.93 4.45
N ASP A 376 -7.69 5.83 4.43
CA ASP A 376 -8.59 6.96 4.67
C ASP A 376 -9.22 6.81 6.05
N ILE A 377 -8.81 7.67 6.97
CA ILE A 377 -9.28 7.71 8.35
C ILE A 377 -10.19 8.91 8.55
N MET A 378 -11.23 8.73 9.35
CA MET A 378 -12.00 9.83 9.90
C MET A 378 -11.99 9.76 11.41
N VAL A 379 -12.07 10.92 12.07
CA VAL A 379 -12.13 11.04 13.52
C VAL A 379 -13.50 11.59 13.88
N ASP A 380 -14.17 11.01 14.87
CA ASP A 380 -15.42 11.56 15.39
C ASP A 380 -15.20 12.53 16.55
N SER A 381 -16.27 13.19 16.99
CA SER A 381 -16.27 14.16 18.10
C SER A 381 -15.90 13.54 19.46
N ASN A 382 -15.94 12.21 19.59
CA ASN A 382 -15.43 11.49 20.76
C ASN A 382 -13.97 11.05 20.58
N PHE A 383 -13.29 11.59 19.56
CA PHE A 383 -11.91 11.29 19.19
C PHE A 383 -11.67 9.83 18.79
N LYS A 384 -12.73 9.07 18.49
CA LYS A 384 -12.60 7.71 17.97
C LYS A 384 -12.24 7.76 16.50
N THR A 385 -11.28 6.92 16.12
CA THR A 385 -10.82 6.77 14.74
C THR A 385 -11.64 5.71 14.00
N TRP A 386 -11.91 6.00 12.73
CA TRP A 386 -12.72 5.15 11.86
C TRP A 386 -12.02 4.92 10.52
N LEU A 387 -11.87 3.65 10.14
CA LEU A 387 -11.42 3.29 8.80
C LEU A 387 -12.57 3.45 7.81
N ILE A 388 -12.36 4.30 6.80
CA ILE A 388 -13.36 4.59 5.76
C ILE A 388 -13.08 3.78 4.50
N GLU A 389 -11.83 3.77 4.03
CA GLU A 389 -11.38 2.97 2.89
C GLU A 389 -9.88 2.71 2.96
N MET A 390 -9.46 1.68 2.25
CA MET A 390 -8.07 1.39 1.91
C MET A 390 -7.94 1.40 0.38
N ASN A 391 -6.82 1.92 -0.12
CA ASN A 391 -6.60 2.10 -1.55
C ASN A 391 -5.24 1.53 -1.94
N CYS A 392 -5.24 0.42 -2.64
CA CYS A 392 -4.15 -0.09 -3.44
C CYS A 392 -3.82 0.92 -4.54
N ASN A 393 -2.54 1.23 -4.75
CA ASN A 393 -2.10 2.26 -5.67
C ASN A 393 -2.72 3.65 -5.39
N PRO A 394 -2.47 4.24 -4.20
CA PRO A 394 -2.93 5.59 -3.92
C PRO A 394 -2.43 6.56 -4.99
N SER A 395 -3.23 7.59 -5.29
CA SER A 395 -2.76 8.63 -6.21
C SER A 395 -1.46 9.24 -5.71
N LEU A 396 -0.41 9.16 -6.51
CA LEU A 396 0.85 9.88 -6.31
C LEU A 396 0.97 11.07 -7.26
N SER A 397 -0.13 11.45 -7.90
CA SER A 397 -0.21 12.69 -8.68
C SER A 397 -0.32 13.89 -7.74
N TYR A 398 0.43 14.93 -8.08
CA TYR A 398 0.37 16.25 -7.43
C TYR A 398 0.12 17.35 -8.48
N PHE A 399 -0.43 16.99 -9.65
CA PHE A 399 -0.80 17.99 -10.66
C PHE A 399 -1.86 18.94 -10.08
N GLN A 400 -1.56 20.25 -10.06
CA GLN A 400 -2.39 21.27 -9.41
C GLN A 400 -2.66 20.99 -7.92
N ALA A 401 -1.70 20.37 -7.24
CA ALA A 401 -1.69 20.25 -5.79
C ALA A 401 -0.82 21.36 -5.17
N GLU A 402 -1.10 21.67 -3.91
CA GLU A 402 -0.27 22.56 -3.10
C GLU A 402 1.16 21.99 -2.96
N GLU A 403 2.14 22.87 -2.75
CA GLU A 403 3.57 22.51 -2.71
C GLU A 403 3.89 21.45 -1.64
N HIS A 404 3.25 21.54 -0.48
CA HIS A 404 3.43 20.55 0.60
C HIS A 404 3.10 19.13 0.13
N ASN A 405 2.04 18.94 -0.68
CA ASN A 405 1.66 17.62 -1.20
C ASN A 405 2.73 17.09 -2.15
N LYS A 406 3.31 17.95 -3.00
CA LYS A 406 4.45 17.56 -3.85
C LYS A 406 5.60 17.03 -2.97
N ILE A 407 6.02 17.77 -1.94
CA ILE A 407 7.12 17.39 -1.05
C ILE A 407 6.85 16.03 -0.38
N ILE A 408 5.66 15.84 0.19
CA ILE A 408 5.25 14.57 0.82
C ILE A 408 5.40 13.41 -0.15
N LYS A 409 4.96 13.55 -1.41
CA LYS A 409 5.04 12.48 -2.42
C LYS A 409 6.46 12.14 -2.86
N TYR A 410 7.35 13.12 -2.89
CA TYR A 410 8.76 12.86 -3.17
C TYR A 410 9.42 12.11 -2.01
N LYS A 411 9.30 12.62 -0.77
CA LYS A 411 9.85 11.95 0.41
C LYS A 411 9.34 10.51 0.53
N LEU A 412 8.01 10.33 0.47
CA LEU A 412 7.34 9.03 0.54
C LEU A 412 7.94 7.98 -0.41
N VAL A 413 8.16 8.34 -1.68
CA VAL A 413 8.65 7.39 -2.68
C VAL A 413 10.13 7.09 -2.52
N HIS A 414 10.94 8.09 -2.17
CA HIS A 414 12.37 7.88 -1.96
C HIS A 414 12.62 7.03 -0.71
N ASP A 415 11.92 7.32 0.38
CA ASP A 415 12.03 6.56 1.62
C ASP A 415 11.52 5.13 1.44
N LEU A 416 10.44 4.94 0.69
CA LEU A 416 9.96 3.60 0.32
C LEU A 416 11.07 2.82 -0.42
N PHE A 417 11.76 3.43 -1.37
CA PHE A 417 12.82 2.76 -2.11
C PHE A 417 14.05 2.46 -1.24
N ASN A 418 14.37 3.32 -0.27
CA ASN A 418 15.38 3.05 0.74
C ASN A 418 15.01 1.84 1.60
N ILE A 419 13.75 1.74 2.06
CA ILE A 419 13.28 0.62 2.87
C ILE A 419 13.34 -0.69 2.10
N ILE A 420 12.76 -0.78 0.90
CA ILE A 420 12.71 -2.07 0.17
C ILE A 420 14.10 -2.59 -0.20
N GLY A 421 15.09 -1.70 -0.32
CA GLY A 421 16.49 -2.00 -0.59
C GLY A 421 16.73 -2.67 -1.94
N LEU A 422 17.39 -1.97 -2.87
CA LEU A 422 17.75 -2.53 -4.17
C LEU A 422 19.22 -2.96 -4.18
N VAL A 423 19.47 -4.25 -4.42
CA VAL A 423 20.80 -4.82 -4.56
C VAL A 423 21.11 -4.99 -6.06
N PRO A 424 22.26 -4.48 -6.56
CA PRO A 424 22.73 -4.80 -7.91
C PRO A 424 23.04 -6.30 -8.04
N TYR A 425 22.45 -6.95 -9.05
CA TYR A 425 22.67 -8.37 -9.34
C TYR A 425 22.81 -8.58 -10.85
N SER A 426 23.49 -9.66 -11.24
CA SER A 426 23.71 -10.03 -12.63
C SER A 426 22.43 -10.57 -13.26
N HIS A 427 21.93 -9.89 -14.30
CA HIS A 427 20.82 -10.33 -15.14
C HIS A 427 21.11 -11.61 -15.94
N ILE A 428 22.34 -12.13 -15.88
CA ILE A 428 22.76 -13.37 -16.54
C ILE A 428 22.81 -14.52 -15.54
N THR A 429 23.48 -14.31 -14.41
CA THR A 429 23.76 -15.38 -13.42
C THR A 429 22.77 -15.39 -12.26
N GLY A 430 22.01 -14.31 -12.06
CA GLY A 430 21.14 -14.11 -10.90
C GLY A 430 21.87 -13.77 -9.60
N LYS A 431 23.20 -13.62 -9.63
CA LYS A 431 24.03 -13.40 -8.44
C LYS A 431 24.28 -11.91 -8.16
N ALA A 432 24.34 -11.54 -6.89
CA ALA A 432 24.68 -10.19 -6.43
C ALA A 432 26.08 -9.75 -6.91
N LEU A 433 26.26 -8.44 -7.09
CA LEU A 433 27.54 -7.84 -7.43
C LEU A 433 28.63 -8.15 -6.39
N GLU A 434 28.27 -8.16 -5.11
CA GLU A 434 29.19 -8.28 -3.97
C GLU A 434 29.39 -9.73 -3.49
N LYS A 435 29.19 -10.73 -4.36
CA LYS A 435 29.08 -12.17 -4.02
C LYS A 435 27.86 -12.47 -3.16
N GLU A 436 27.37 -13.71 -3.19
CA GLU A 436 26.15 -14.08 -2.46
C GLU A 436 26.35 -14.18 -0.94
N CYS A 437 25.31 -13.80 -0.19
CA CYS A 437 25.15 -14.12 1.22
C CYS A 437 24.56 -15.53 1.35
N TYR A 438 25.10 -16.32 2.27
CA TYR A 438 24.67 -17.69 2.54
C TYR A 438 24.05 -17.79 3.93
N TYR A 439 22.97 -18.56 4.02
CA TYR A 439 22.20 -18.79 5.24
C TYR A 439 22.00 -20.29 5.41
N ASP A 440 21.86 -20.72 6.65
CA ASP A 440 21.70 -22.13 6.98
C ASP A 440 20.33 -22.65 6.51
N ASN A 441 19.33 -21.76 6.50
CA ASN A 441 18.00 -22.05 6.00
C ASN A 441 17.24 -20.77 5.59
N SER A 442 16.07 -20.95 4.99
CA SER A 442 15.23 -19.85 4.50
C SER A 442 14.58 -19.00 5.60
N ILE A 443 14.46 -19.51 6.83
CA ILE A 443 13.93 -18.75 7.97
C ILE A 443 14.99 -17.74 8.41
N GLU A 444 16.25 -18.18 8.54
CA GLU A 444 17.38 -17.30 8.87
C GLU A 444 17.53 -16.19 7.83
N GLU A 445 17.48 -16.54 6.54
CA GLU A 445 17.50 -15.55 5.45
C GLU A 445 16.36 -14.53 5.59
N ALA A 446 15.14 -14.98 5.89
CA ALA A 446 13.98 -14.11 6.00
C ALA A 446 14.06 -13.16 7.20
N VAL A 447 14.64 -13.61 8.32
CA VAL A 447 14.87 -12.82 9.52
C VAL A 447 15.96 -11.79 9.27
N ASP A 448 17.13 -12.19 8.75
CA ASP A 448 18.24 -11.26 8.48
C ASP A 448 17.83 -10.17 7.49
N GLN A 449 17.15 -10.54 6.40
CA GLN A 449 16.62 -9.56 5.44
C GLN A 449 15.67 -8.55 6.10
N SER A 450 14.90 -8.97 7.11
CA SER A 450 13.96 -8.11 7.83
C SER A 450 14.67 -7.19 8.83
N ILE A 451 15.66 -7.71 9.57
CA ILE A 451 16.48 -6.88 10.47
C ILE A 451 17.24 -5.83 9.68
N CYS A 452 17.88 -6.22 8.57
CA CYS A 452 18.56 -5.27 7.70
C CYS A 452 17.63 -4.24 7.07
N GLU A 453 16.36 -4.59 6.86
CA GLU A 453 15.35 -3.64 6.41
C GLU A 453 15.01 -2.59 7.48
N PHE A 454 14.84 -3.01 8.73
CA PHE A 454 14.56 -2.09 9.85
C PHE A 454 15.71 -1.12 10.14
N LEU A 455 16.93 -1.55 9.87
CA LEU A 455 18.14 -0.74 10.06
C LEU A 455 18.44 0.20 8.87
N ARG A 456 17.67 0.14 7.78
CA ARG A 456 17.82 1.08 6.66
C ARG A 456 17.22 2.45 7.01
N PRO A 457 17.61 3.51 6.28
CA PRO A 457 17.01 4.83 6.42
C PRO A 457 15.49 4.78 6.18
N LEU A 458 14.70 4.87 7.25
CA LEU A 458 13.24 4.88 7.16
C LEU A 458 12.70 6.23 6.64
N GLY A 459 13.47 7.31 6.80
CA GLY A 459 13.03 8.66 6.46
C GLY A 459 11.77 9.04 7.24
N GLY A 460 10.69 9.40 6.55
CA GLY A 460 9.40 9.69 7.19
C GLY A 460 8.57 8.46 7.57
N PHE A 461 9.06 7.24 7.37
CA PHE A 461 8.34 6.04 7.83
C PHE A 461 8.64 5.69 9.29
N GLU A 462 7.60 5.33 10.03
CA GLU A 462 7.67 4.68 11.34
C GLU A 462 7.32 3.20 11.15
N GLN A 463 8.17 2.29 11.63
CA GLN A 463 7.82 0.87 11.74
C GLN A 463 6.77 0.69 12.85
N ILE A 464 5.56 0.30 12.47
CA ILE A 464 4.46 0.11 13.43
C ILE A 464 4.22 -1.35 13.77
N PHE A 465 4.69 -2.30 12.96
CA PHE A 465 4.65 -3.72 13.30
C PHE A 465 5.70 -4.50 12.50
N PRO A 466 6.40 -5.47 13.10
CA PRO A 466 6.36 -5.83 14.53
C PRO A 466 7.21 -4.87 15.37
N THR A 467 6.81 -4.60 16.61
CA THR A 467 7.68 -3.95 17.62
C THR A 467 7.64 -4.74 18.92
N LYS A 468 8.68 -4.60 19.75
CA LYS A 468 8.78 -5.29 21.03
C LYS A 468 7.56 -5.07 21.93
N GLU A 469 7.01 -3.86 21.90
CA GLU A 469 5.88 -3.47 22.73
C GLU A 469 4.55 -4.10 22.27
N ASN A 470 4.44 -4.45 20.98
CA ASN A 470 3.15 -4.72 20.38
C ASN A 470 2.95 -6.14 19.82
N ILE A 471 4.03 -6.91 19.60
CA ILE A 471 3.96 -8.31 19.11
C ILE A 471 2.97 -9.12 19.94
N LYS A 472 3.12 -9.09 21.28
CA LYS A 472 2.29 -9.89 22.21
C LYS A 472 0.79 -9.59 22.07
N TYR A 473 0.42 -8.33 21.87
CA TYR A 473 -0.99 -7.93 21.72
C TYR A 473 -1.55 -8.37 20.37
N TYR A 474 -0.82 -8.15 19.27
CA TYR A 474 -1.33 -8.42 17.92
C TYR A 474 -1.26 -9.89 17.50
N MET A 475 -0.40 -10.69 18.13
CA MET A 475 -0.24 -12.12 17.87
C MET A 475 -1.57 -12.89 17.90
N LYS A 476 -2.48 -12.53 18.83
CA LYS A 476 -3.80 -13.18 18.97
C LYS A 476 -4.69 -13.07 17.72
N PHE A 477 -4.45 -12.09 16.85
CA PHE A 477 -5.24 -11.86 15.65
C PHE A 477 -4.77 -12.66 14.44
N PHE A 478 -3.58 -13.25 14.47
CA PHE A 478 -3.11 -14.11 13.39
C PHE A 478 -3.93 -15.41 13.37
N LYS A 479 -4.33 -15.85 12.17
CA LYS A 479 -4.98 -17.16 12.01
C LYS A 479 -3.97 -18.29 12.25
N THR A 480 -2.76 -18.12 11.71
CA THR A 480 -1.63 -19.02 11.86
C THR A 480 -0.36 -18.17 11.92
N ILE A 481 0.49 -18.41 12.92
CA ILE A 481 1.81 -17.79 12.99
C ILE A 481 2.76 -18.66 12.17
N THR A 482 3.46 -18.07 11.21
CA THR A 482 4.43 -18.80 10.39
C THR A 482 5.78 -18.88 11.11
N PRO A 483 6.63 -19.87 10.75
CA PRO A 483 7.99 -19.95 11.29
C PRO A 483 8.80 -18.64 11.10
N ASN A 484 8.67 -17.98 9.94
CA ASN A 484 9.38 -16.71 9.71
C ASN A 484 8.86 -15.57 10.61
N ASN A 485 7.54 -15.49 10.84
CA ASN A 485 6.98 -14.49 11.76
C ASN A 485 7.47 -14.76 13.19
N GLN A 486 7.37 -16.01 13.67
CA GLN A 486 7.81 -16.38 15.01
C GLN A 486 9.31 -16.09 15.20
N ALA A 487 10.16 -16.53 14.27
CA ALA A 487 11.60 -16.33 14.37
C ALA A 487 12.00 -14.84 14.35
N LEU A 488 11.31 -14.01 13.55
CA LEU A 488 11.53 -12.57 13.56
C LEU A 488 11.13 -11.95 14.91
N TRP A 489 9.99 -12.35 15.46
CA TRP A 489 9.51 -11.84 16.73
C TRP A 489 10.43 -12.24 17.89
N ASP A 490 10.88 -13.50 17.92
CA ASP A 490 11.84 -13.98 18.92
C ASP A 490 13.17 -13.20 18.86
N LYS A 491 13.61 -12.81 17.65
CA LYS A 491 14.80 -11.98 17.45
C LYS A 491 14.59 -10.55 17.98
N ILE A 492 13.45 -9.92 17.68
CA ILE A 492 13.10 -8.57 18.16
C ILE A 492 12.92 -8.53 19.69
N ASP A 493 12.39 -9.59 20.29
CA ASP A 493 12.20 -9.62 21.74
C ASP A 493 13.55 -9.70 22.49
N LYS A 494 14.52 -10.42 21.90
CA LYS A 494 15.86 -10.64 22.46
C LYS A 494 16.81 -9.45 22.27
N GLU A 495 16.71 -8.73 21.16
CA GLU A 495 17.65 -7.67 20.77
C GLU A 495 16.97 -6.30 20.73
N LYS A 496 17.66 -5.25 21.19
CA LYS A 496 17.19 -3.87 20.99
C LYS A 496 17.63 -3.43 19.60
N PHE A 497 16.69 -3.34 18.67
CA PHE A 497 16.89 -2.78 17.32
C PHE A 497 16.33 -1.38 17.21
#